data_AF-A0AAU2EJS1-F1
#
_entry.id   AF-A0AAU2EJS1-F1
#
_cell.length_a   1.000
_cell.length_b   1.000
_cell.length_c   1.000
_cell.angle_alpha   90.00
_cell.angle_beta   90.00
_cell.angle_gamma   90.00
#
_symmetry.space_group_name_H-M   'P 1'
#
loop_
_entity.id
_entity.type
_entity.pdbx_description
1 polymer ?
#
loop_
_entity_poly.entity_id
_entity_poly.type
_entity_poly.pdbx_seq_one_letter_code
_entity_poly.pdbx_strand_id
1 'polypeptide(L)'
;MNEEDGFRPNEFHHTLDTELAALTAPALGDLVGQAAKGGRRKRRLRAAGAAFGSVTAVAALAVLVGSLGAGPAQSTVAGPAIGLGPAAAPASVAASPSASATPTTPADPLVPVTAASLLDAVVKSLPAGLTADNFRANQAKYPIVDGLGYPMVFAYVNTSAGVGRIGVMAFQSDPEQPACVAGTQNRITTVCSTSPAGDVVEVMTNPTNCIQTTQIVVHRPQNLGVAIDISSCLNWTNGQNPPAVPALTQEQAVALASSPLISTSMPSAFVAAANAKYPALPEAQ
;
A
#
# COMPACT_ATOMS: atom_id res chain seq x y z
N MET A 1 -27.02 -47.25 37.85
CA MET A 1 -28.15 -46.34 37.63
C MET A 1 -27.58 -45.12 36.96
N ASN A 2 -27.75 -45.02 35.64
CA ASN A 2 -27.24 -43.93 34.83
C ASN A 2 -28.44 -43.03 34.55
N GLU A 3 -28.46 -41.84 35.14
CA GLU A 3 -29.39 -40.78 34.78
C GLU A 3 -28.89 -40.16 33.47
N GLU A 4 -29.60 -40.45 32.37
CA GLU A 4 -29.43 -39.74 31.12
C GLU A 4 -30.11 -38.38 31.25
N ASP A 5 -29.31 -37.31 31.44
CA ASP A 5 -29.76 -35.92 31.35
C ASP A 5 -30.16 -35.62 29.91
N GLY A 6 -31.42 -35.90 29.59
CA GLY A 6 -32.03 -35.57 28.31
C GLY A 6 -32.13 -34.06 28.14
N PHE A 7 -31.29 -33.50 27.28
CA PHE A 7 -31.39 -32.12 26.82
C PHE A 7 -32.82 -31.83 26.33
N ARG A 8 -33.52 -30.90 27.00
CA ARG A 8 -34.88 -30.47 26.65
C ARG A 8 -34.81 -29.14 25.88
N PRO A 9 -35.00 -29.15 24.55
CA PRO A 9 -34.87 -27.94 23.72
C PRO A 9 -35.78 -26.78 24.17
N ASN A 10 -36.93 -27.11 24.78
CA ASN A 10 -37.91 -26.13 25.22
C ASN A 10 -37.45 -25.29 26.42
N GLU A 11 -36.55 -25.83 27.25
CA GLU A 11 -36.02 -25.11 28.41
C GLU A 11 -35.05 -24.01 27.98
N PHE A 12 -34.23 -24.29 26.96
CA PHE A 12 -33.29 -23.34 26.38
C PHE A 12 -33.98 -22.11 25.76
N HIS A 13 -35.09 -22.32 25.04
CA HIS A 13 -35.86 -21.21 24.47
C HIS A 13 -36.44 -20.29 25.55
N HIS A 14 -36.93 -20.86 26.65
CA HIS A 14 -37.53 -20.08 27.73
C HIS A 14 -36.49 -19.27 28.51
N THR A 15 -35.28 -19.82 28.71
CA THR A 15 -34.17 -19.08 29.32
C THR A 15 -33.71 -17.94 28.41
N LEU A 16 -33.61 -18.17 27.10
CA LEU A 16 -33.23 -17.14 26.14
C LEU A 16 -34.24 -15.99 26.10
N ASP A 17 -35.54 -16.27 26.04
CA ASP A 17 -36.57 -15.22 26.00
C ASP A 17 -36.56 -14.38 27.29
N THR A 18 -36.26 -15.00 28.43
CA THR A 18 -36.18 -14.30 29.73
C THR A 18 -34.95 -13.39 29.79
N GLU A 19 -33.80 -13.87 29.32
CA GLU A 19 -32.56 -13.07 29.23
C GLU A 19 -32.68 -11.94 28.20
N LEU A 20 -33.33 -12.18 27.06
CA LEU A 20 -33.58 -11.16 26.03
C LEU A 20 -34.59 -10.10 26.49
N ALA A 21 -35.61 -10.48 27.26
CA ALA A 21 -36.57 -9.53 27.82
C ALA A 21 -35.98 -8.65 28.94
N ALA A 22 -34.93 -9.13 29.63
CA ALA A 22 -34.22 -8.36 30.65
C ALA A 22 -33.26 -7.31 30.08
N LEU A 23 -32.90 -7.42 28.79
CA LEU A 23 -32.08 -6.43 28.09
C LEU A 23 -32.93 -5.26 27.64
N THR A 24 -32.89 -4.16 28.40
CA THR A 24 -33.46 -2.87 27.99
C THR A 24 -32.86 -2.48 26.64
N ALA A 25 -33.70 -2.39 25.60
CA ALA A 25 -33.25 -2.05 24.26
C ALA A 25 -32.45 -0.73 24.29
N PRO A 26 -31.20 -0.70 23.79
CA PRO A 26 -30.43 0.53 23.73
C PRO A 26 -31.19 1.55 22.89
N ALA A 27 -31.13 2.83 23.28
CA ALA A 27 -31.83 3.89 22.58
C ALA A 27 -31.32 4.02 21.12
N LEU A 28 -31.97 3.30 20.19
CA LEU A 28 -31.70 3.35 18.75
C LEU A 28 -32.06 4.69 18.10
N GLY A 29 -32.61 5.63 18.88
CA GLY A 29 -33.16 6.90 18.41
C GLY A 29 -32.15 7.87 17.79
N ASP A 30 -30.85 7.75 18.11
CA ASP A 30 -29.85 8.72 17.64
C ASP A 30 -28.92 8.23 16.54
N LEU A 31 -28.81 6.92 16.29
CA LEU A 31 -27.88 6.39 15.29
C LEU A 31 -28.36 6.67 13.85
N VAL A 32 -29.67 6.55 13.61
CA VAL A 32 -30.26 6.89 12.30
C VAL A 32 -30.23 8.40 12.06
N GLY A 33 -30.44 9.20 13.12
CA GLY A 33 -30.37 10.66 13.06
C GLY A 33 -28.96 11.17 12.75
N GLN A 34 -27.93 10.63 13.42
CA GLN A 34 -26.53 10.98 13.18
C GLN A 34 -26.06 10.52 11.79
N ALA A 35 -26.43 9.32 11.34
CA ALA A 35 -26.12 8.83 10.00
C ALA A 35 -26.78 9.70 8.90
N ALA A 36 -28.04 10.10 9.08
CA ALA A 36 -28.74 10.98 8.15
C ALA A 36 -28.15 12.40 8.10
N LYS A 37 -27.66 12.93 9.23
CA LYS A 37 -27.00 14.25 9.30
C LYS A 37 -25.65 14.24 8.59
N GLY A 38 -24.87 13.16 8.72
CA GLY A 38 -23.60 12.97 8.00
C GLY A 38 -23.76 12.90 6.48
N GLY A 39 -24.78 12.20 5.99
CA GLY A 39 -25.05 12.02 4.56
C GLY A 39 -25.36 13.32 3.80
N ARG A 40 -26.08 14.28 4.42
CA ARG A 40 -26.41 15.56 3.77
C ARG A 40 -25.20 16.47 3.57
N ARG A 41 -24.22 16.44 4.49
CA ARG A 41 -23.02 17.29 4.42
C ARG A 41 -22.08 16.85 3.30
N LYS A 42 -21.90 15.54 3.10
CA LYS A 42 -21.12 14.98 1.97
C LYS A 42 -21.76 15.28 0.59
N ARG A 43 -23.10 15.27 0.48
CA ARG A 43 -23.77 15.62 -0.79
C ARG A 43 -23.64 17.09 -1.17
N ARG A 44 -23.66 18.02 -0.20
CA ARG A 44 -23.49 19.46 -0.48
C ARG A 44 -22.07 19.79 -0.99
N LEU A 45 -21.04 19.11 -0.47
CA LEU A 45 -19.67 19.29 -0.94
C LEU A 45 -19.49 18.80 -2.40
N ARG A 46 -20.18 17.72 -2.80
CA ARG A 46 -20.15 17.24 -4.20
C ARG A 46 -20.93 18.15 -5.16
N ALA A 47 -22.02 18.76 -4.72
CA ALA A 47 -22.80 19.68 -5.56
C ALA A 47 -22.07 21.01 -5.84
N ALA A 48 -21.14 21.43 -4.97
CA ALA A 48 -20.33 22.62 -5.20
C ALA A 48 -19.15 22.38 -6.18
N GLY A 49 -18.73 21.13 -6.37
CA GLY A 49 -17.60 20.77 -7.24
C GLY A 49 -17.96 20.45 -8.69
N ALA A 50 -19.26 20.38 -9.05
CA ALA A 50 -19.71 19.95 -10.38
C ALA A 50 -20.20 21.10 -11.28
N ALA A 51 -19.95 22.36 -10.90
CA ALA A 51 -20.48 23.52 -11.61
C ALA A 51 -19.41 24.49 -12.14
N PHE A 52 -18.15 24.07 -12.36
CA PHE A 52 -17.20 24.86 -13.14
C PHE A 52 -16.13 23.94 -13.74
N GLY A 53 -16.07 23.82 -15.07
CA GLY A 53 -14.98 23.05 -15.66
C GLY A 53 -14.98 22.81 -17.17
N SER A 54 -15.51 23.73 -17.99
CA SER A 54 -15.13 23.74 -19.40
C SER A 54 -15.06 25.15 -19.97
N VAL A 55 -13.93 25.39 -20.65
CA VAL A 55 -13.59 26.39 -21.67
C VAL A 55 -12.83 27.67 -21.23
N THR A 56 -11.72 27.87 -21.96
CA THR A 56 -10.91 29.06 -22.27
C THR A 56 -9.71 29.44 -21.40
N ALA A 57 -8.57 29.48 -22.09
CA ALA A 57 -7.30 30.10 -21.71
C ALA A 57 -7.39 31.63 -21.64
N VAL A 58 -6.49 32.25 -20.87
CA VAL A 58 -5.68 33.46 -21.18
C VAL A 58 -5.10 34.02 -19.87
N ALA A 59 -3.87 34.51 -19.95
CA ALA A 59 -2.99 35.02 -18.91
C ALA A 59 -3.55 36.12 -18.00
N ALA A 60 -3.05 36.20 -16.75
CA ALA A 60 -2.69 37.46 -16.07
C ALA A 60 -1.88 37.23 -14.77
N LEU A 61 -0.81 38.01 -14.63
CA LEU A 61 -0.01 38.27 -13.42
C LEU A 61 -0.80 39.02 -12.33
N ALA A 62 -0.53 38.74 -11.05
CA ALA A 62 -0.48 39.68 -9.90
C ALA A 62 -0.11 38.90 -8.62
N VAL A 63 1.11 38.99 -8.08
CA VAL A 63 1.58 39.93 -7.03
C VAL A 63 0.70 39.96 -5.78
N LEU A 64 1.20 39.39 -4.68
CA LEU A 64 0.85 39.70 -3.27
C LEU A 64 2.07 39.31 -2.40
N VAL A 65 3.02 40.22 -2.22
CA VAL A 65 3.23 41.06 -1.03
C VAL A 65 3.48 40.23 0.24
N GLY A 66 4.77 40.06 0.54
CA GLY A 66 5.25 39.50 1.80
C GLY A 66 5.10 40.48 2.96
N SER A 67 4.68 39.96 4.10
CA SER A 67 4.65 40.66 5.38
C SER A 67 5.92 40.36 6.17
N LEU A 68 6.60 41.44 6.56
CA LEU A 68 7.71 41.46 7.51
C LEU A 68 7.24 40.97 8.89
N GLY A 69 7.99 40.02 9.46
CA GLY A 69 7.90 39.65 10.87
C GLY A 69 9.29 39.70 11.49
N ALA A 70 9.58 40.78 12.21
CA ALA A 70 10.77 40.95 13.03
C ALA A 70 10.49 40.46 14.46
N GLY A 71 11.46 39.78 15.10
CA GLY A 71 11.47 39.56 16.55
C GLY A 71 12.51 38.53 17.03
N PRO A 72 13.11 38.68 18.22
CA PRO A 72 14.56 38.49 18.41
C PRO A 72 14.96 37.41 19.44
N ALA A 73 16.27 37.41 19.78
CA ALA A 73 16.97 36.82 20.93
C ALA A 73 17.68 35.47 20.64
N GLN A 74 19.00 35.51 20.40
CA GLN A 74 20.09 35.41 21.40
C GLN A 74 20.32 33.98 21.92
N SER A 75 21.46 33.40 21.56
CA SER A 75 22.31 32.67 22.50
C SER A 75 23.73 32.59 21.96
N THR A 76 24.58 33.43 22.56
CA THR A 76 26.04 33.38 22.52
C THR A 76 26.55 32.20 23.34
N VAL A 77 27.38 31.34 22.76
CA VAL A 77 28.39 30.59 23.51
C VAL A 77 29.73 30.74 22.79
N ALA A 78 30.63 31.42 23.47
CA ALA A 78 32.04 31.56 23.12
C ALA A 78 32.84 30.41 23.73
N GLY A 79 33.84 29.93 23.01
CA GLY A 79 34.89 29.02 23.53
C GLY A 79 35.97 28.78 22.48
N PRO A 80 37.27 28.72 22.84
CA PRO A 80 38.32 29.40 22.10
C PRO A 80 39.14 28.54 21.13
N ALA A 81 39.75 29.23 20.17
CA ALA A 81 40.71 28.75 19.19
C ALA A 81 42.15 28.82 19.71
N ILE A 82 43.00 27.83 19.43
CA ILE A 82 44.45 27.97 19.22
C ILE A 82 44.93 26.89 18.25
N GLY A 83 45.59 27.29 17.15
CA GLY A 83 46.21 26.38 16.20
C GLY A 83 46.79 27.11 15.00
N LEU A 84 47.80 27.95 15.25
CA LEU A 84 48.59 28.67 14.24
C LEU A 84 49.45 27.69 13.42
N GLY A 85 49.43 27.85 12.09
CA GLY A 85 50.41 27.28 11.17
C GLY A 85 50.37 28.03 9.84
N PRO A 86 51.44 28.74 9.44
CA PRO A 86 51.50 29.44 8.16
C PRO A 86 52.35 28.67 7.14
N ALA A 87 51.89 28.56 5.89
CA ALA A 87 52.76 28.52 4.71
C ALA A 87 51.93 28.70 3.43
N ALA A 88 52.45 29.52 2.52
CA ALA A 88 51.78 30.12 1.37
C ALA A 88 52.02 29.37 0.05
N ALA A 89 51.27 29.82 -0.98
CA ALA A 89 51.44 29.69 -2.45
C ALA A 89 50.70 28.53 -3.16
N PRO A 90 50.43 28.64 -4.49
CA PRO A 90 49.82 29.76 -5.21
C PRO A 90 48.54 29.32 -5.98
N ALA A 91 47.82 30.31 -6.52
CA ALA A 91 46.60 30.18 -7.30
C ALA A 91 46.75 29.24 -8.53
N SER A 92 45.87 28.23 -8.63
CA SER A 92 45.56 27.55 -9.87
C SER A 92 44.13 27.91 -10.27
N VAL A 93 44.00 28.69 -11.33
CA VAL A 93 42.75 29.04 -11.99
C VAL A 93 42.30 27.80 -12.77
N ALA A 94 41.66 26.84 -12.09
CA ALA A 94 41.05 25.70 -12.75
C ALA A 94 39.78 26.16 -13.47
N ALA A 95 39.82 26.11 -14.80
CA ALA A 95 38.72 26.45 -15.68
C ALA A 95 37.42 25.74 -15.25
N SER A 96 36.35 26.50 -15.07
CA SER A 96 35.00 25.98 -14.88
C SER A 96 34.67 25.03 -16.04
N PRO A 97 34.32 23.76 -15.79
CA PRO A 97 33.80 22.90 -16.83
C PRO A 97 32.47 23.48 -17.29
N SER A 98 32.46 23.94 -18.55
CA SER A 98 31.25 24.35 -19.24
C SER A 98 30.28 23.17 -19.18
N ALA A 99 29.17 23.35 -18.47
CA ALA A 99 28.14 22.34 -18.34
C ALA A 99 27.57 22.03 -19.73
N SER A 100 28.02 20.92 -20.32
CA SER A 100 27.33 20.31 -21.46
C SER A 100 25.92 19.99 -21.00
N ALA A 101 24.95 20.78 -21.48
CA ALA A 101 23.54 20.50 -21.32
C ALA A 101 23.25 19.15 -21.98
N THR A 102 23.14 18.10 -21.17
CA THR A 102 22.69 16.79 -21.64
C THR A 102 21.31 16.99 -22.26
N PRO A 103 21.06 16.54 -23.50
CA PRO A 103 19.75 16.67 -24.11
C PRO A 103 18.73 15.95 -23.24
N THR A 104 17.84 16.73 -22.62
CA THR A 104 16.70 16.23 -21.85
C THR A 104 15.76 15.54 -22.82
N THR A 105 15.93 14.24 -22.97
CA THR A 105 14.94 13.42 -23.70
C THR A 105 13.62 13.57 -22.94
N PRO A 106 12.51 13.90 -23.62
CA PRO A 106 11.22 14.02 -22.96
C PRO A 106 10.92 12.74 -22.17
N ALA A 107 10.57 12.89 -20.89
CA ALA A 107 10.17 11.74 -20.08
C ALA A 107 8.91 11.10 -20.71
N ASP A 108 8.93 9.78 -20.86
CA ASP A 108 7.77 9.04 -21.35
C ASP A 108 6.54 9.34 -20.48
N PRO A 109 5.36 9.54 -21.09
CA PRO A 109 4.16 9.80 -20.31
C PRO A 109 3.84 8.61 -19.42
N LEU A 110 3.51 8.89 -18.16
CA LEU A 110 3.05 7.90 -17.20
C LEU A 110 1.57 7.58 -17.47
N VAL A 111 1.24 6.29 -17.49
CA VAL A 111 -0.12 5.79 -17.64
C VAL A 111 -0.46 4.85 -16.49
N PRO A 112 -1.75 4.63 -16.18
CA PRO A 112 -2.15 3.66 -15.17
C PRO A 112 -1.57 2.27 -15.43
N VAL A 113 -1.16 1.61 -14.35
CA VAL A 113 -0.64 0.24 -14.40
C VAL A 113 -1.73 -0.76 -14.83
N THR A 114 -1.39 -1.68 -15.74
CA THR A 114 -2.19 -2.88 -16.05
C THR A 114 -1.68 -4.09 -15.28
N ALA A 115 -2.49 -5.14 -15.13
CA ALA A 115 -2.04 -6.40 -14.55
C ALA A 115 -0.80 -6.99 -15.24
N ALA A 116 -0.73 -6.93 -16.57
CA ALA A 116 0.43 -7.39 -17.32
C ALA A 116 1.70 -6.56 -17.02
N SER A 117 1.59 -5.23 -16.93
CA SER A 117 2.71 -4.37 -16.56
C SER A 117 3.16 -4.56 -15.11
N LEU A 118 2.23 -4.76 -14.18
CA LEU A 118 2.56 -5.12 -12.80
C LEU A 118 3.29 -6.46 -12.74
N LEU A 119 2.83 -7.47 -13.49
CA LEU A 119 3.50 -8.77 -13.57
C LEU A 119 4.92 -8.63 -14.12
N ASP A 120 5.12 -7.87 -15.20
CA ASP A 120 6.45 -7.68 -15.76
C ASP A 120 7.41 -6.98 -14.78
N ALA A 121 6.90 -5.99 -14.04
CA ALA A 121 7.66 -5.32 -12.99
C ALA A 121 8.04 -6.27 -11.84
N VAL A 122 7.09 -7.12 -11.40
CA VAL A 122 7.33 -8.13 -10.36
C VAL A 122 8.39 -9.13 -10.81
N VAL A 123 8.25 -9.72 -12.00
CA VAL A 123 9.21 -10.71 -12.52
C VAL A 123 10.62 -10.11 -12.64
N LYS A 124 10.73 -8.86 -13.10
CA LYS A 124 12.01 -8.14 -13.18
C LYS A 124 12.61 -7.79 -11.81
N SER A 125 11.78 -7.74 -10.77
CA SER A 125 12.19 -7.34 -9.40
C SER A 125 12.34 -8.52 -8.45
N LEU A 126 12.15 -9.76 -8.91
CA LEU A 126 12.30 -10.94 -8.06
C LEU A 126 13.75 -11.06 -7.54
N PRO A 127 13.93 -11.54 -6.29
CA PRO A 127 15.26 -11.84 -5.77
C PRO A 127 16.04 -12.78 -6.70
N ALA A 128 17.35 -12.55 -6.82
CA ALA A 128 18.23 -13.37 -7.64
C ALA A 128 18.15 -14.84 -7.22
N GLY A 129 18.12 -15.74 -8.20
CA GLY A 129 18.02 -17.19 -7.99
C GLY A 129 16.60 -17.73 -7.84
N LEU A 130 15.59 -16.85 -7.74
CA LEU A 130 14.18 -17.25 -7.80
C LEU A 130 13.65 -17.17 -9.23
N THR A 131 12.80 -18.12 -9.60
CA THR A 131 12.01 -18.06 -10.83
C THR A 131 10.53 -18.08 -10.49
N ALA A 132 9.70 -17.61 -11.42
CA ALA A 132 8.26 -17.62 -11.22
C ALA A 132 7.52 -18.08 -12.47
N ASP A 133 6.37 -18.71 -12.25
CA ASP A 133 5.47 -19.22 -13.28
C ASP A 133 4.01 -19.18 -12.80
N ASN A 134 3.12 -19.85 -13.54
CA ASN A 134 1.69 -19.97 -13.22
C ASN A 134 1.00 -18.62 -12.95
N PHE A 135 1.37 -17.59 -13.69
CA PHE A 135 0.89 -16.23 -13.48
C PHE A 135 -0.63 -16.13 -13.64
N ARG A 136 -1.26 -15.38 -12.74
CA ARG A 136 -2.68 -15.01 -12.78
C ARG A 136 -2.82 -13.55 -12.39
N ALA A 137 -3.93 -12.93 -12.73
CA ALA A 137 -4.25 -11.60 -12.24
C ALA A 137 -5.71 -11.48 -11.85
N ASN A 138 -6.02 -10.70 -10.83
CA ASN A 138 -7.39 -10.25 -10.64
C ASN A 138 -7.61 -9.04 -11.54
N GLN A 139 -8.70 -9.02 -12.31
CA GLN A 139 -9.15 -7.76 -12.88
C GLN A 139 -9.59 -6.85 -11.74
N ALA A 140 -9.42 -5.54 -11.92
CA ALA A 140 -9.85 -4.49 -11.00
C ALA A 140 -11.40 -4.42 -10.79
N LYS A 141 -12.08 -5.57 -10.70
CA LYS A 141 -13.54 -5.70 -10.63
C LYS A 141 -14.09 -5.74 -9.21
N TYR A 142 -13.26 -5.92 -8.19
CA TYR A 142 -13.73 -5.80 -6.82
C TYR A 142 -13.66 -4.34 -6.38
N PRO A 143 -14.80 -3.66 -6.17
CA PRO A 143 -14.80 -2.37 -5.50
C PRO A 143 -14.41 -2.61 -4.05
N ILE A 144 -13.12 -2.53 -3.77
CA ILE A 144 -12.66 -2.12 -2.45
C ILE A 144 -13.24 -0.71 -2.25
N VAL A 145 -13.70 -0.42 -1.03
CA VAL A 145 -14.34 0.84 -0.62
C VAL A 145 -13.77 2.03 -1.42
N ASP A 146 -14.63 2.74 -2.15
CA ASP A 146 -14.35 3.82 -3.12
C ASP A 146 -14.11 3.44 -4.61
N GLY A 147 -14.26 2.17 -5.00
CA GLY A 147 -14.44 1.80 -6.40
C GLY A 147 -13.16 1.76 -7.25
N LEU A 148 -11.99 1.82 -6.63
CA LEU A 148 -10.70 1.58 -7.28
C LEU A 148 -10.25 0.15 -6.98
N GLY A 149 -10.54 -0.77 -7.89
CA GLY A 149 -9.87 -2.07 -7.90
C GLY A 149 -8.42 -1.85 -8.32
N TYR A 150 -7.46 -2.15 -7.47
CA TYR A 150 -6.05 -2.16 -7.88
C TYR A 150 -5.74 -3.48 -8.57
N PRO A 151 -5.01 -3.48 -9.70
CA PRO A 151 -4.59 -4.74 -10.31
C PRO A 151 -3.71 -5.50 -9.33
N MET A 152 -4.01 -6.78 -9.18
CA MET A 152 -3.25 -7.69 -8.36
C MET A 152 -2.77 -8.84 -9.25
N VAL A 153 -1.51 -9.23 -9.11
CA VAL A 153 -0.93 -10.36 -9.82
C VAL A 153 -0.56 -11.45 -8.83
N PHE A 154 -0.71 -12.69 -9.24
CA PHE A 154 -0.31 -13.86 -8.49
C PHE A 154 0.72 -14.65 -9.30
N ALA A 155 1.71 -15.21 -8.60
CA ALA A 155 2.73 -16.04 -9.21
C ALA A 155 3.07 -17.20 -8.28
N TYR A 156 3.42 -18.34 -8.89
CA TYR A 156 4.11 -19.40 -8.17
C TYR A 156 5.60 -19.13 -8.27
N VAL A 157 6.29 -19.19 -7.14
CA VAL A 157 7.72 -18.91 -7.03
C VAL A 157 8.44 -20.21 -6.73
N ASN A 158 9.38 -20.57 -7.59
CA ASN A 158 10.19 -21.76 -7.43
C ASN A 158 11.40 -21.42 -6.56
N THR A 159 11.50 -22.08 -5.41
CA THR A 159 12.62 -21.97 -4.46
C THR A 159 13.35 -23.31 -4.38
N SER A 160 14.52 -23.34 -3.73
CA SER A 160 15.21 -24.61 -3.43
C SER A 160 14.44 -25.51 -2.46
N ALA A 161 13.52 -24.97 -1.67
CA ALA A 161 12.68 -25.72 -0.72
C ALA A 161 11.38 -26.25 -1.35
N GLY A 162 11.01 -25.77 -2.55
CA GLY A 162 9.76 -26.12 -3.22
C GLY A 162 9.07 -24.91 -3.83
N VAL A 163 7.79 -25.09 -4.16
CA VAL A 163 6.96 -24.06 -4.79
C VAL A 163 6.20 -23.28 -3.71
N GLY A 164 6.34 -21.96 -3.75
CA GLY A 164 5.55 -21.02 -2.97
C GLY A 164 4.59 -20.22 -3.85
N ARG A 165 3.66 -19.47 -3.24
CA ARG A 165 2.79 -18.53 -3.96
C ARG A 165 2.93 -17.13 -3.36
N ILE A 166 2.99 -16.15 -4.24
CA ILE A 166 2.87 -14.73 -3.88
C ILE A 166 1.70 -14.06 -4.59
N GLY A 167 1.13 -13.06 -3.93
CA GLY A 167 0.26 -12.06 -4.51
C GLY A 167 0.90 -10.68 -4.40
N VAL A 168 0.82 -9.84 -5.44
CA VAL A 168 1.41 -8.49 -5.43
C VAL A 168 0.39 -7.48 -5.93
N MET A 169 0.25 -6.37 -5.21
CA MET A 169 -0.56 -5.22 -5.61
C MET A 169 0.16 -3.90 -5.27
N ALA A 170 -0.05 -2.89 -6.11
CA ALA A 170 0.35 -1.51 -5.84
C ALA A 170 -0.91 -0.65 -5.75
N PHE A 171 -1.00 0.20 -4.72
CA PHE A 171 -2.19 0.98 -4.43
C PHE A 171 -1.87 2.37 -3.88
N GLN A 172 -2.83 3.28 -3.98
CA GLN A 172 -2.77 4.57 -3.35
C GLN A 172 -3.40 4.46 -1.95
N SER A 173 -2.59 4.64 -0.91
CA SER A 173 -3.03 4.69 0.49
C SER A 173 -3.77 6.00 0.76
N ASP A 174 -4.73 5.95 1.69
CA ASP A 174 -5.40 7.14 2.20
C ASP A 174 -4.43 7.97 3.06
N PRO A 175 -4.12 9.23 2.69
CA PRO A 175 -3.24 10.09 3.48
C PRO A 175 -3.77 10.43 4.88
N GLU A 176 -5.07 10.26 5.14
CA GLU A 176 -5.67 10.52 6.45
C GLU A 176 -5.49 9.36 7.43
N GLN A 177 -5.18 8.16 6.92
CA GLN A 177 -4.97 6.98 7.74
C GLN A 177 -3.48 6.83 8.13
N PRO A 178 -3.18 6.42 9.37
CA PRO A 178 -1.81 6.06 9.72
C PRO A 178 -1.35 4.90 8.83
N ALA A 179 -0.13 5.01 8.29
CA ALA A 179 0.45 3.97 7.43
C ALA A 179 0.48 2.59 8.10
N CYS A 180 0.72 2.52 9.41
CA CYS A 180 0.70 1.26 10.13
C CYS A 180 0.25 1.46 11.59
N VAL A 181 -0.61 0.56 12.07
CA VAL A 181 -1.06 0.50 13.47
C VAL A 181 -0.76 -0.89 14.00
N ALA A 182 0.25 -1.01 14.86
CA ALA A 182 0.62 -2.28 15.46
C ALA A 182 -0.47 -2.76 16.42
N GLY A 183 -0.72 -4.07 16.46
CA GLY A 183 -1.76 -4.63 17.32
C GLY A 183 -2.11 -6.06 16.97
N THR A 184 -3.12 -6.59 17.65
CA THR A 184 -3.72 -7.87 17.30
C THR A 184 -5.23 -7.74 17.32
N GLN A 185 -5.88 -8.10 16.22
CA GLN A 185 -7.33 -8.05 16.07
C GLN A 185 -7.80 -9.29 15.29
N ASN A 186 -8.83 -9.99 15.78
CA ASN A 186 -9.42 -11.14 15.09
C ASN A 186 -8.38 -12.21 14.65
N ARG A 187 -7.39 -12.50 15.50
CA ARG A 187 -6.26 -13.43 15.21
C ARG A 187 -5.29 -12.95 14.13
N ILE A 188 -5.43 -11.72 13.67
CA ILE A 188 -4.47 -11.05 12.79
C ILE A 188 -3.54 -10.24 13.69
N THR A 189 -2.23 -10.49 13.58
CA THR A 189 -1.21 -9.70 14.27
C THR A 189 -0.53 -8.78 13.28
N THR A 190 -0.45 -7.49 13.62
CA THR A 190 0.21 -6.46 12.82
C THR A 190 1.44 -5.96 13.57
N VAL A 191 2.59 -6.02 12.90
CA VAL A 191 3.87 -5.47 13.38
C VAL A 191 4.29 -4.34 12.44
N CYS A 192 4.67 -3.20 13.02
CA CYS A 192 5.18 -2.05 12.28
C CYS A 192 6.69 -1.95 12.47
N SER A 193 7.39 -1.60 11.40
CA SER A 193 8.82 -1.31 11.42
C SER A 193 9.16 -0.27 10.34
N THR A 194 10.43 0.08 10.21
CA THR A 194 10.92 1.02 9.20
C THR A 194 12.02 0.35 8.38
N SER A 195 11.95 0.47 7.05
CA SER A 195 12.97 -0.06 6.16
C SER A 195 14.26 0.80 6.22
N PRO A 196 15.41 0.30 5.74
CA PRO A 196 16.61 1.12 5.61
C PRO A 196 16.44 2.38 4.74
N ALA A 197 15.44 2.39 3.84
CA ALA A 197 15.11 3.54 3.01
C ALA A 197 14.21 4.57 3.73
N GLY A 198 13.77 4.28 4.95
CA GLY A 198 12.85 5.12 5.71
C GLY A 198 11.37 4.85 5.43
N ASP A 199 11.04 3.86 4.59
CA ASP A 199 9.65 3.47 4.33
C ASP A 199 9.03 2.78 5.55
N VAL A 200 7.73 2.96 5.78
CA VAL A 200 7.03 2.22 6.83
C VAL A 200 6.71 0.82 6.32
N VAL A 201 7.09 -0.19 7.09
CA VAL A 201 6.85 -1.60 6.79
C VAL A 201 5.82 -2.14 7.77
N GLU A 202 4.71 -2.63 7.24
CA GLU A 202 3.64 -3.29 7.95
C GLU A 202 3.68 -4.78 7.63
N VAL A 203 3.70 -5.62 8.67
CA VAL A 203 3.65 -7.08 8.54
C VAL A 203 2.41 -7.58 9.25
N MET A 204 1.46 -8.07 8.48
CA MET A 204 0.24 -8.70 8.97
C MET A 204 0.36 -10.22 8.88
N THR A 205 0.06 -10.93 9.96
CA THR A 205 0.02 -12.39 9.98
C THR A 205 -1.40 -12.85 10.27
N ASN A 206 -2.01 -13.60 9.35
CA ASN A 206 -3.32 -14.21 9.49
C ASN A 206 -3.22 -15.74 9.33
N PRO A 207 -3.10 -16.51 10.43
CA PRO A 207 -2.93 -17.95 10.36
C PRO A 207 -4.18 -18.69 9.85
N THR A 208 -5.33 -18.02 9.72
CA THR A 208 -6.57 -18.63 9.24
C THR A 208 -6.75 -18.51 7.73
N ASN A 209 -5.96 -17.68 7.06
CA ASN A 209 -6.02 -17.48 5.62
C ASN A 209 -4.77 -18.07 4.95
N CYS A 210 -4.87 -19.26 4.37
CA CYS A 210 -3.69 -19.93 3.80
C CYS A 210 -3.17 -19.25 2.52
N ILE A 211 -4.03 -18.58 1.74
CA ILE A 211 -3.62 -17.87 0.53
C ILE A 211 -3.02 -16.49 0.81
N GLN A 212 -3.11 -16.02 2.05
CA GLN A 212 -2.55 -14.75 2.54
C GLN A 212 -2.19 -14.91 4.02
N THR A 213 -1.27 -15.82 4.30
CA THR A 213 -0.90 -16.13 5.69
C THR A 213 -0.06 -15.02 6.28
N THR A 214 0.79 -14.42 5.46
CA THR A 214 1.55 -13.23 5.79
C THR A 214 1.33 -12.21 4.68
N GLN A 215 1.01 -10.97 5.04
CA GLN A 215 1.01 -9.83 4.14
C GLN A 215 2.07 -8.84 4.60
N ILE A 216 2.93 -8.42 3.69
CA ILE A 216 3.90 -7.35 3.91
C ILE A 216 3.44 -6.16 3.08
N VAL A 217 3.22 -5.00 3.72
CA VAL A 217 2.94 -3.74 3.03
C VAL A 217 4.11 -2.78 3.26
N VAL A 218 4.69 -2.28 2.18
CA VAL A 218 5.66 -1.18 2.23
C VAL A 218 4.96 0.10 1.79
N HIS A 219 4.86 1.04 2.73
CA HIS A 219 4.28 2.36 2.53
C HIS A 219 5.39 3.35 2.16
N ARG A 220 5.42 3.71 0.88
CA ARG A 220 6.41 4.61 0.27
C ARG A 220 5.89 6.06 0.27
N PRO A 221 6.76 7.05 -0.03
CA PRO A 221 6.36 8.43 -0.19
C PRO A 221 5.20 8.61 -1.18
N GLN A 222 4.49 9.73 -1.05
CA GLN A 222 3.32 10.06 -1.89
C GLN A 222 2.14 9.07 -1.71
N ASN A 223 2.03 8.46 -0.53
CA ASN A 223 0.98 7.49 -0.16
C ASN A 223 0.91 6.29 -1.12
N LEU A 224 2.05 5.80 -1.58
CA LEU A 224 2.12 4.62 -2.44
C LEU A 224 2.36 3.37 -1.59
N GLY A 225 1.34 2.51 -1.49
CA GLY A 225 1.45 1.20 -0.85
C GLY A 225 1.80 0.10 -1.85
N VAL A 226 2.67 -0.83 -1.47
CA VAL A 226 2.86 -2.09 -2.18
C VAL A 226 2.68 -3.24 -1.20
N ALA A 227 1.67 -4.07 -1.44
CA ALA A 227 1.40 -5.24 -0.63
C ALA A 227 1.88 -6.52 -1.34
N ILE A 228 2.56 -7.36 -0.58
CA ILE A 228 3.02 -8.69 -0.95
C ILE A 228 2.35 -9.70 -0.02
N ASP A 229 1.47 -10.52 -0.59
CA ASP A 229 0.86 -11.64 0.11
C ASP A 229 1.75 -12.87 -0.08
N ILE A 230 2.14 -13.51 1.02
CA ILE A 230 2.86 -14.79 1.04
C ILE A 230 1.89 -15.86 1.55
N SER A 231 1.68 -16.88 0.73
CA SER A 231 0.75 -17.96 1.02
C SER A 231 1.44 -19.15 1.70
N SER A 232 0.73 -19.81 2.62
CA SER A 232 1.07 -21.16 3.11
C SER A 232 0.42 -22.28 2.29
N CYS A 233 -0.41 -21.93 1.30
CA CYS A 233 -1.00 -22.87 0.35
C CYS A 233 -0.96 -22.34 -1.09
N LEU A 234 -0.91 -23.24 -2.08
CA LEU A 234 -0.80 -22.87 -3.51
C LEU A 234 -2.12 -22.41 -4.12
N ASN A 235 -3.26 -22.81 -3.55
CA ASN A 235 -4.57 -22.36 -3.99
C ASN A 235 -5.61 -22.51 -2.88
N TRP A 236 -6.72 -21.78 -2.99
CA TRP A 236 -7.92 -22.00 -2.19
C TRP A 236 -8.88 -22.92 -2.96
N THR A 237 -9.05 -24.15 -2.49
CA THR A 237 -9.88 -25.17 -3.13
C THR A 237 -10.71 -25.90 -2.09
N ASN A 238 -11.71 -25.21 -1.50
CA ASN A 238 -12.68 -25.79 -0.55
C ASN A 238 -12.04 -26.68 0.54
N GLY A 239 -10.85 -26.32 1.03
CA GLY A 239 -10.11 -27.06 2.06
C GLY A 239 -9.10 -28.10 1.55
N GLN A 240 -9.05 -28.40 0.25
CA GLN A 240 -8.01 -29.22 -0.38
C GLN A 240 -6.87 -28.35 -0.90
N ASN A 241 -6.28 -27.55 -0.02
CA ASN A 241 -5.29 -26.55 -0.40
C ASN A 241 -3.91 -27.22 -0.41
N PRO A 242 -3.25 -27.42 -1.57
CA PRO A 242 -1.90 -27.99 -1.57
C PRO A 242 -0.98 -27.10 -0.75
N PRO A 243 -0.14 -27.67 0.14
CA PRO A 243 0.77 -26.87 0.96
C PRO A 243 1.77 -26.13 0.05
N ALA A 244 2.12 -24.91 0.44
CA ALA A 244 3.16 -24.12 -0.20
C ALA A 244 4.31 -23.92 0.79
N VAL A 245 5.54 -23.86 0.27
CA VAL A 245 6.65 -23.31 1.07
C VAL A 245 6.58 -21.79 1.06
N PRO A 246 7.12 -21.09 2.07
CA PRO A 246 7.25 -19.64 2.01
C PRO A 246 8.03 -19.22 0.76
N ALA A 247 7.35 -18.50 -0.14
CA ALA A 247 7.91 -18.11 -1.43
C ALA A 247 9.08 -17.11 -1.31
N LEU A 248 9.03 -16.27 -0.27
CA LEU A 248 9.98 -15.20 0.02
C LEU A 248 10.22 -15.16 1.53
N THR A 249 11.42 -14.75 1.94
CA THR A 249 11.62 -14.25 3.31
C THR A 249 10.97 -12.88 3.48
N GLN A 250 10.81 -12.42 4.72
CA GLN A 250 10.30 -11.07 4.99
C GLN A 250 11.20 -10.00 4.33
N GLU A 251 12.52 -10.13 4.45
CA GLU A 251 13.48 -9.19 3.86
C GLU A 251 13.38 -9.17 2.33
N GLN A 252 13.22 -10.34 1.71
CA GLN A 252 13.03 -10.45 0.26
C GLN A 252 11.70 -9.82 -0.19
N ALA A 253 10.62 -9.99 0.57
CA ALA A 253 9.34 -9.37 0.27
C ALA A 253 9.38 -7.84 0.43
N VAL A 254 10.07 -7.32 1.45
CA VAL A 254 10.32 -5.88 1.61
C VAL A 254 11.13 -5.36 0.43
N ALA A 255 12.21 -6.04 0.03
CA ALA A 255 13.03 -5.63 -1.11
C ALA A 255 12.22 -5.61 -2.43
N LEU A 256 11.37 -6.61 -2.66
CA LEU A 256 10.46 -6.65 -3.80
C LEU A 256 9.47 -5.48 -3.76
N ALA A 257 8.82 -5.25 -2.62
CA ALA A 257 7.84 -4.18 -2.44
C ALA A 257 8.45 -2.76 -2.55
N SER A 258 9.72 -2.60 -2.16
CA SER A 258 10.48 -1.36 -2.32
C SER A 258 10.96 -1.12 -3.76
N SER A 259 10.76 -2.06 -4.69
CA SER A 259 11.18 -1.89 -6.09
C SER A 259 10.53 -0.65 -6.73
N PRO A 260 11.31 0.27 -7.32
CA PRO A 260 10.75 1.44 -8.00
C PRO A 260 10.02 1.07 -9.31
N LEU A 261 10.20 -0.17 -9.81
CA LEU A 261 9.47 -0.66 -10.97
C LEU A 261 8.00 -0.97 -10.66
N ILE A 262 7.65 -1.21 -9.39
CA ILE A 262 6.28 -1.49 -8.98
C ILE A 262 5.66 -0.16 -8.56
N SER A 263 4.56 0.25 -9.19
CA SER A 263 3.90 1.54 -8.97
C SER A 263 2.44 1.49 -9.45
N THR A 264 1.63 2.49 -9.09
CA THR A 264 0.27 2.69 -9.60
C THR A 264 0.24 3.31 -11.00
N SER A 265 1.36 3.89 -11.44
CA SER A 265 1.57 4.41 -12.80
C SER A 265 2.96 4.07 -13.31
N MET A 266 3.08 3.82 -14.61
CA MET A 266 4.32 3.39 -15.27
C MET A 266 4.49 4.07 -16.63
N PRO A 267 5.72 4.16 -17.18
CA PRO A 267 5.94 4.67 -18.53
C PRO A 267 5.09 3.93 -19.56
N SER A 268 4.41 4.66 -20.45
CA SER A 268 3.52 4.09 -21.46
C SER A 268 4.18 3.01 -22.33
N ALA A 269 5.45 3.19 -22.71
CA ALA A 269 6.21 2.20 -23.47
C ALA A 269 6.40 0.88 -22.69
N PHE A 270 6.63 0.97 -21.38
CA PHE A 270 6.73 -0.22 -20.51
C PHE A 270 5.39 -0.95 -20.43
N VAL A 271 4.30 -0.22 -20.24
CA VAL A 271 2.95 -0.80 -20.17
C VAL A 271 2.58 -1.48 -21.50
N ALA A 272 2.84 -0.83 -22.63
CA ALA A 272 2.59 -1.39 -23.95
C ALA A 272 3.39 -2.67 -24.21
N ALA A 273 4.69 -2.66 -23.89
CA ALA A 273 5.56 -3.83 -24.03
C ALA A 273 5.11 -5.00 -23.14
N ALA A 274 4.73 -4.73 -21.90
CA ALA A 274 4.24 -5.76 -20.98
C ALA A 274 2.90 -6.35 -21.44
N ASN A 275 1.96 -5.53 -21.91
CA ASN A 275 0.70 -6.01 -22.47
C ASN A 275 0.93 -6.89 -23.71
N ALA A 276 1.90 -6.53 -24.57
CA ALA A 276 2.27 -7.34 -25.73
C ALA A 276 2.94 -8.67 -25.33
N LYS A 277 3.70 -8.68 -24.23
CA LYS A 277 4.36 -9.88 -23.69
C LYS A 277 3.38 -10.83 -22.99
N TYR A 278 2.34 -10.32 -22.35
CA TYR A 278 1.33 -11.10 -21.62
C TYR A 278 -0.10 -10.85 -22.14
N PRO A 279 -0.39 -11.12 -23.42
CA PRO A 279 -1.68 -10.77 -24.04
C PRO A 279 -2.86 -11.60 -23.51
N ALA A 280 -2.58 -12.75 -22.89
CA ALA A 280 -3.58 -13.71 -22.38
C ALA A 280 -3.33 -14.05 -20.90
N LEU A 281 -2.92 -13.08 -20.09
CA LEU A 281 -2.74 -13.27 -18.65
C LEU A 281 -4.07 -13.76 -18.02
N PRO A 282 -4.14 -15.00 -17.51
CA PRO A 282 -5.42 -15.55 -17.08
C PRO A 282 -5.94 -14.85 -15.81
N GLU A 283 -7.26 -14.74 -15.71
CA GLU A 283 -7.91 -14.19 -14.52
C GLU A 283 -7.81 -15.16 -13.34
N ALA A 284 -7.56 -14.63 -12.15
CA ALA A 284 -7.73 -15.35 -10.90
C ALA A 284 -9.23 -15.51 -10.64
N GLN A 285 -9.67 -16.76 -10.43
CA GLN A 285 -11.03 -17.08 -10.02
C GLN A 285 -11.22 -16.86 -8.52
#